data_AF-A0A8J6XV42-F1
#
_entry.id   AF-A0A8J6XV42-F1
#
_cell.length_a   1.000
_cell.length_b   1.000
_cell.length_c   1.000
_cell.angle_alpha   90.00
_cell.angle_beta   90.00
_cell.angle_gamma   90.00
#
_symmetry.space_group_name_H-M   'P 1'
#
loop_
_entity.id
_entity.type
_entity.pdbx_description
1 polymer ?
#
loop_
_entity_poly.entity_id
_entity_poly.type
_entity_poly.pdbx_seq_one_letter_code
_entity_poly.pdbx_strand_id
1 'polypeptide(L)'
;WSKVHFQVIRSWGANLVRVPVHPIAWKGRGKEEYFKLLDQAVTWASELGLYLNIEWHGIGNLETGVFQHPMHYTTKQETYNFWRDVSFRYAGIPAVAFYELFNEPTTYRGQLGRISWAEWKAINEQMIGIIFAHDTTVIPLVGGFDWAYELRSVGEDPIAFEGIGYVSHPYPMKAPQPWEENWEKDFGYVADTYPLMAAEFGFMAADQPGAHIPVIADEEYGRRILAYFEKKGISWTAWCFDPDWPPQLISDWDYTPTTQGAFFRAYMQGKK
;
A
#
# COMPACT_ATOMS: atom_id res chain seq x y z
N TRP A 1 -18.08 -6.12 -7.58
CA TRP A 1 -17.03 -7.09 -7.95
C TRP A 1 -17.56 -8.52 -7.85
N SER A 2 -16.81 -9.51 -8.32
CA SER A 2 -17.10 -10.94 -8.16
C SER A 2 -15.81 -11.73 -7.95
N LYS A 3 -15.92 -13.00 -7.52
CA LYS A 3 -14.77 -13.91 -7.35
C LYS A 3 -13.89 -14.04 -8.60
N VAL A 4 -14.45 -13.86 -9.80
CA VAL A 4 -13.72 -13.91 -11.07
C VAL A 4 -12.55 -12.92 -11.07
N HIS A 5 -12.74 -11.73 -10.50
CA HIS A 5 -11.68 -10.73 -10.41
C HIS A 5 -10.45 -11.26 -9.66
N PHE A 6 -10.65 -11.94 -8.52
CA PHE A 6 -9.57 -12.56 -7.74
C PHE A 6 -8.96 -13.77 -8.44
N GLN A 7 -9.76 -14.54 -9.20
CA GLN A 7 -9.24 -15.64 -10.02
C GLN A 7 -8.30 -15.12 -11.11
N VAL A 8 -8.61 -13.99 -11.74
CA VAL A 8 -7.73 -13.37 -12.72
C VAL A 8 -6.45 -12.88 -12.04
N ILE A 9 -6.53 -12.17 -10.91
CA ILE A 9 -5.35 -11.73 -10.15
C ILE A 9 -4.44 -12.92 -9.82
N ARG A 10 -5.00 -14.02 -9.29
CA ARG A 10 -4.23 -15.25 -9.03
C ARG A 10 -3.61 -15.83 -10.31
N SER A 11 -4.33 -15.82 -11.43
CA SER A 11 -3.81 -16.33 -12.71
C SER A 11 -2.64 -15.50 -13.27
N TRP A 12 -2.50 -14.24 -12.82
CA TRP A 12 -1.35 -13.39 -13.14
C TRP A 12 -0.10 -13.73 -12.31
N GLY A 13 -0.22 -14.64 -11.34
CA GLY A 13 0.89 -15.09 -10.49
C GLY A 13 0.98 -14.39 -9.13
N ALA A 14 0.05 -13.49 -8.82
CA ALA A 14 0.02 -12.81 -7.54
C ALA A 14 -0.34 -13.79 -6.40
N ASN A 15 0.28 -13.58 -5.23
CA ASN A 15 -0.02 -14.28 -3.97
C ASN A 15 -0.65 -13.37 -2.90
N LEU A 16 -0.69 -12.06 -3.15
CA LEU A 16 -1.19 -11.01 -2.26
C LEU A 16 -2.08 -10.04 -3.05
N VAL A 17 -3.18 -9.62 -2.45
CA VAL A 17 -4.04 -8.53 -2.96
C VAL A 17 -4.08 -7.41 -1.93
N ARG A 18 -3.70 -6.20 -2.34
CA ARG A 18 -3.87 -4.98 -1.53
C ARG A 18 -5.25 -4.39 -1.75
N VAL A 19 -5.98 -4.11 -0.67
CA VAL A 19 -7.38 -3.64 -0.68
C VAL A 19 -7.44 -2.20 -0.16
N PRO A 20 -7.46 -1.19 -1.05
CA PRO A 20 -7.42 0.23 -0.66
C PRO A 20 -8.78 0.73 -0.17
N VAL A 21 -8.98 0.72 1.15
CA VAL A 21 -10.22 1.18 1.78
C VAL A 21 -10.25 2.70 1.85
N HIS A 22 -10.86 3.32 0.85
CA HIS A 22 -11.02 4.77 0.80
C HIS A 22 -12.00 5.30 1.86
N PRO A 23 -11.63 6.32 2.66
CA PRO A 23 -12.51 6.90 3.69
C PRO A 23 -13.87 7.37 3.17
N ILE A 24 -13.92 7.97 1.97
CA ILE A 24 -15.19 8.38 1.36
C ILE A 24 -16.10 7.19 1.03
N ALA A 25 -15.53 6.06 0.59
CA ALA A 25 -16.30 4.87 0.25
C ALA A 25 -16.76 4.14 1.52
N TRP A 26 -15.91 4.08 2.55
CA TRP A 26 -16.25 3.58 3.88
C TRP A 26 -17.48 4.31 4.46
N LYS A 27 -17.43 5.64 4.49
CA LYS A 27 -18.54 6.46 4.98
C LYS A 27 -19.76 6.42 4.08
N GLY A 28 -19.56 6.53 2.77
CA GLY A 28 -20.63 6.63 1.78
C GLY A 28 -21.48 5.36 1.70
N ARG A 29 -20.87 4.18 1.85
CA ARG A 29 -21.60 2.90 1.94
C ARG A 29 -22.15 2.63 3.33
N GLY A 30 -21.46 3.13 4.36
CA GLY A 30 -21.71 2.78 5.75
C GLY A 30 -20.99 1.49 6.16
N LYS A 31 -20.61 1.43 7.44
CA LYS A 31 -19.81 0.36 8.04
C LYS A 31 -20.32 -1.05 7.73
N GLU A 32 -21.62 -1.29 7.88
CA GLU A 32 -22.22 -2.63 7.68
C GLU A 32 -22.12 -3.09 6.22
N GLU A 33 -22.51 -2.25 5.26
CA GLU A 33 -22.45 -2.60 3.84
C GLU A 33 -21.01 -2.72 3.33
N TYR A 34 -20.10 -1.91 3.86
CA TYR A 34 -18.68 -2.02 3.51
C TYR A 34 -18.08 -3.33 4.03
N PHE A 35 -18.44 -3.77 5.23
CA PHE A 35 -17.99 -5.07 5.74
C PHE A 35 -18.48 -6.24 4.90
N LYS A 36 -19.70 -6.19 4.34
CA LYS A 36 -20.15 -7.25 3.41
C LYS A 36 -19.22 -7.39 2.19
N LEU A 37 -18.65 -6.28 1.72
CA LEU A 37 -17.64 -6.31 0.66
C LEU A 37 -16.34 -6.92 1.18
N LEU A 38 -15.77 -6.40 2.28
CA LEU A 38 -14.53 -6.95 2.83
C LEU A 38 -14.65 -8.45 3.15
N ASP A 39 -15.77 -8.91 3.69
CA ASP A 39 -16.03 -10.33 3.96
C ASP A 39 -15.97 -11.19 2.69
N GLN A 40 -16.50 -10.69 1.57
CA GLN A 40 -16.40 -11.36 0.27
C GLN A 40 -14.94 -11.46 -0.18
N ALA A 41 -14.16 -10.38 -0.06
CA ALA A 41 -12.75 -10.37 -0.41
C ALA A 41 -11.96 -11.37 0.45
N VAL A 42 -12.18 -11.38 1.77
CA VAL A 42 -11.56 -12.34 2.71
C VAL A 42 -11.92 -13.78 2.34
N THR A 43 -13.19 -14.04 2.03
CA THR A 43 -13.65 -15.37 1.62
C THR A 43 -12.97 -15.82 0.33
N TRP A 44 -12.97 -14.98 -0.70
CA TRP A 44 -12.38 -15.33 -1.99
C TRP A 44 -10.86 -15.49 -1.90
N ALA A 45 -10.18 -14.65 -1.14
CA ALA A 45 -8.75 -14.77 -0.92
C ALA A 45 -8.42 -16.10 -0.21
N SER A 46 -9.15 -16.44 0.85
CA SER A 46 -9.00 -17.71 1.57
C SER A 46 -9.20 -18.92 0.66
N GLU A 47 -10.26 -18.94 -0.14
CA GLU A 47 -10.56 -20.04 -1.08
C GLU A 47 -9.54 -20.17 -2.21
N LEU A 48 -8.87 -19.06 -2.57
CA LEU A 48 -7.91 -19.01 -3.66
C LEU A 48 -6.46 -19.13 -3.19
N GLY A 49 -6.21 -19.22 -1.89
CA GLY A 49 -4.84 -19.24 -1.33
C GLY A 49 -4.10 -17.93 -1.57
N LEU A 50 -4.82 -16.80 -1.58
CA LEU A 50 -4.27 -15.45 -1.62
C LEU A 50 -4.23 -14.87 -0.21
N TYR A 51 -3.24 -14.04 0.04
CA TYR A 51 -3.21 -13.14 1.18
C TYR A 51 -3.86 -11.79 0.84
N LEU A 52 -4.28 -11.07 1.86
CA LEU A 52 -4.78 -9.70 1.80
C LEU A 52 -3.90 -8.78 2.63
N ASN A 53 -3.62 -7.60 2.05
CA ASN A 53 -3.22 -6.41 2.77
C ASN A 53 -4.43 -5.47 2.79
N ILE A 54 -5.11 -5.35 3.93
CA ILE A 54 -6.19 -4.38 4.11
C ILE A 54 -5.56 -3.07 4.51
N GLU A 55 -5.90 -2.00 3.80
CA GLU A 55 -5.21 -0.73 3.90
C GLU A 55 -6.19 0.42 4.08
N TRP A 56 -5.91 1.32 5.03
CA TRP A 56 -6.70 2.53 5.20
C TRP A 56 -6.22 3.64 4.27
N HIS A 57 -6.96 3.85 3.17
CA HIS A 57 -6.48 4.58 1.99
C HIS A 57 -6.58 6.11 2.10
N GLY A 58 -5.97 6.68 3.14
CA GLY A 58 -5.87 8.11 3.41
C GLY A 58 -4.56 8.73 2.92
N ILE A 59 -4.62 9.87 2.23
CA ILE A 59 -3.45 10.64 1.78
C ILE A 59 -3.44 12.01 2.47
N GLY A 60 -2.46 12.27 3.32
CA GLY A 60 -2.31 13.56 3.98
C GLY A 60 -1.70 13.53 5.37
N ASN A 61 -2.13 14.47 6.22
CA ASN A 61 -1.66 14.62 7.58
C ASN A 61 -2.79 14.27 8.57
N LEU A 62 -2.75 13.05 9.09
CA LEU A 62 -3.77 12.54 10.01
C LEU A 62 -3.78 13.29 11.36
N GLU A 63 -2.66 13.85 11.80
CA GLU A 63 -2.59 14.63 13.04
C GLU A 63 -3.41 15.91 12.93
N THR A 64 -3.24 16.64 11.83
CA THR A 64 -3.97 17.90 11.59
C THR A 64 -5.38 17.69 11.06
N GLY A 65 -5.66 16.50 10.48
CA GLY A 65 -6.92 16.22 9.80
C GLY A 65 -7.04 16.93 8.44
N VAL A 66 -5.92 17.34 7.85
CA VAL A 66 -5.87 18.00 6.52
C VAL A 66 -5.32 17.02 5.49
N PHE A 67 -6.06 16.80 4.41
CA PHE A 67 -5.79 15.74 3.43
C PHE A 67 -5.69 16.29 2.00
N GLN A 68 -5.06 15.53 1.11
CA GLN A 68 -4.81 15.92 -0.28
C GLN A 68 -6.11 16.13 -1.09
N HIS A 69 -7.14 15.33 -0.83
CA HIS A 69 -8.39 15.38 -1.56
C HIS A 69 -9.56 14.91 -0.66
N PRO A 70 -10.81 15.41 -0.85
CA PRO A 70 -11.98 15.00 -0.08
C PRO A 70 -12.23 13.49 0.01
N MET A 71 -11.76 12.72 -0.97
CA MET A 71 -11.90 11.26 -0.96
C MET A 71 -11.15 10.59 0.22
N HIS A 72 -10.13 11.28 0.76
CA HIS A 72 -9.29 10.80 1.86
C HIS A 72 -9.67 11.40 3.22
N TYR A 73 -10.71 12.25 3.29
CA TYR A 73 -11.09 12.89 4.56
C TYR A 73 -11.44 11.83 5.61
N THR A 74 -10.71 11.83 6.71
CA THR A 74 -10.91 10.97 7.89
C THR A 74 -10.52 11.74 9.15
N THR A 75 -10.61 11.10 10.31
CA THR A 75 -10.09 11.60 11.59
C THR A 75 -9.29 10.51 12.28
N LYS A 76 -8.47 10.86 13.28
CA LYS A 76 -7.83 9.87 14.17
C LYS A 76 -8.87 8.92 14.77
N GLN A 77 -10.00 9.45 15.25
CA GLN A 77 -11.07 8.64 15.83
C GLN A 77 -11.69 7.66 14.83
N GLU A 78 -12.00 8.09 13.60
CA GLU A 78 -12.52 7.21 12.55
C GLU A 78 -11.52 6.13 12.18
N THR A 79 -10.24 6.50 12.02
CA THR A 79 -9.16 5.57 11.69
C THR A 79 -8.94 4.52 12.79
N TYR A 80 -8.93 4.93 14.05
CA TYR A 80 -8.80 4.01 15.19
C TYR A 80 -9.99 3.06 15.31
N ASN A 81 -11.20 3.55 15.06
CA ASN A 81 -12.39 2.70 15.05
C ASN A 81 -12.36 1.70 13.91
N PHE A 82 -11.93 2.11 12.71
CA PHE A 82 -11.74 1.19 11.58
C PHE A 82 -10.79 0.05 11.96
N TRP A 83 -9.60 0.37 12.49
CA TRP A 83 -8.64 -0.67 12.89
C TRP A 83 -9.12 -1.56 14.02
N ARG A 84 -9.82 -1.00 15.01
CA ARG A 84 -10.47 -1.79 16.06
C ARG A 84 -11.47 -2.80 15.47
N ASP A 85 -12.34 -2.33 14.58
CA ASP A 85 -13.41 -3.16 14.03
C ASP A 85 -12.88 -4.25 13.09
N VAL A 86 -11.91 -3.90 12.23
CA VAL A 86 -11.29 -4.84 11.27
C VAL A 86 -10.47 -5.89 11.99
N SER A 87 -9.62 -5.50 12.94
CA SER A 87 -8.81 -6.45 13.73
C SER A 87 -9.68 -7.39 14.56
N PHE A 88 -10.75 -6.90 15.18
CA PHE A 88 -11.71 -7.77 15.89
C PHE A 88 -12.44 -8.74 14.95
N ARG A 89 -12.88 -8.27 13.78
CA ARG A 89 -13.71 -9.06 12.85
C ARG A 89 -12.91 -10.18 12.18
N TYR A 90 -11.68 -9.90 11.78
CA TYR A 90 -10.85 -10.85 11.00
C TYR A 90 -9.78 -11.54 11.83
N ALA A 91 -9.89 -11.48 13.17
CA ALA A 91 -8.94 -12.08 14.09
C ALA A 91 -8.67 -13.55 13.75
N GLY A 92 -7.40 -13.90 13.54
CA GLY A 92 -6.96 -15.27 13.31
C GLY A 92 -7.32 -15.87 11.95
N ILE A 93 -7.76 -15.06 10.97
CA ILE A 93 -7.99 -15.50 9.59
C ILE A 93 -6.67 -15.37 8.80
N PRO A 94 -5.99 -16.46 8.41
CA PRO A 94 -4.66 -16.38 7.81
C PRO A 94 -4.58 -15.63 6.48
N ALA A 95 -5.69 -15.60 5.73
CA ALA A 95 -5.76 -14.84 4.49
C ALA A 95 -5.66 -13.32 4.72
N VAL A 96 -6.02 -12.82 5.90
CA VAL A 96 -5.81 -11.42 6.28
C VAL A 96 -4.45 -11.32 6.96
N ALA A 97 -3.41 -11.10 6.16
CA ALA A 97 -2.03 -11.15 6.66
C ALA A 97 -1.52 -9.79 7.13
N PHE A 98 -1.92 -8.72 6.44
CA PHE A 98 -1.36 -7.38 6.66
C PHE A 98 -2.43 -6.32 6.90
N TYR A 99 -2.10 -5.37 7.78
CA TYR A 99 -2.87 -4.15 8.02
C TYR A 99 -1.98 -2.93 7.77
N GLU A 100 -2.16 -2.28 6.63
CA GLU A 100 -1.42 -1.07 6.28
C GLU A 100 -2.13 0.17 6.82
N LEU A 101 -1.51 0.76 7.85
CA LEU A 101 -2.21 1.59 8.84
C LEU A 101 -2.76 2.90 8.28
N PHE A 102 -2.05 3.48 7.32
CA PHE A 102 -2.40 4.72 6.62
C PHE A 102 -1.57 4.83 5.34
N ASN A 103 -2.23 4.95 4.18
CA ASN A 103 -1.62 4.91 2.85
C ASN A 103 -0.36 5.79 2.70
N GLU A 104 -0.55 7.11 2.75
CA GLU A 104 0.46 8.05 2.30
C GLU A 104 0.52 9.24 3.26
N PRO A 105 1.29 9.11 4.35
CA PRO A 105 1.59 10.22 5.22
C PRO A 105 2.35 11.31 4.45
N THR A 106 1.82 12.52 4.45
CA THR A 106 2.47 13.65 3.77
C THR A 106 2.05 14.98 4.38
N THR A 107 2.99 15.92 4.42
CA THR A 107 2.70 17.33 4.71
C THR A 107 2.41 18.13 3.45
N TYR A 108 2.50 17.51 2.27
CA TYR A 108 2.48 18.16 0.96
C TYR A 108 3.36 19.42 0.96
N ARG A 109 4.66 19.24 1.24
CA ARG A 109 5.63 20.34 1.31
C ARG A 109 5.15 21.48 2.25
N GLY A 110 4.51 21.11 3.37
CA GLY A 110 3.98 22.02 4.39
C GLY A 110 2.55 22.54 4.17
N GLN A 111 1.90 22.22 3.05
CA GLN A 111 0.53 22.68 2.76
C GLN A 111 -0.54 21.99 3.62
N LEU A 112 -0.24 20.81 4.19
CA LEU A 112 -1.15 20.06 5.07
C LEU A 112 -0.78 20.20 6.56
N GLY A 113 -0.05 21.27 6.90
CA GLY A 113 0.43 21.53 8.25
C GLY A 113 1.72 20.78 8.59
N ARG A 114 2.09 20.83 9.87
CA ARG A 114 3.32 20.21 10.40
C ARG A 114 2.98 18.97 11.21
N ILE A 115 3.87 17.99 11.16
CA ILE A 115 3.87 16.80 12.01
C ILE A 115 5.32 16.30 12.04
N SER A 116 5.80 15.95 13.23
CA SER A 116 7.10 15.33 13.43
C SER A 116 7.03 13.82 13.29
N TRP A 117 8.17 13.16 13.06
CA TRP A 117 8.22 11.70 13.09
C TRP A 117 7.76 11.14 14.45
N ALA A 118 8.13 11.77 15.57
CA ALA A 118 7.72 11.33 16.90
C ALA A 118 6.19 11.35 17.09
N GLU A 119 5.52 12.39 16.59
CA GLU A 119 4.04 12.47 16.61
C GLU A 119 3.42 11.39 15.69
N TRP A 120 3.97 11.19 14.49
CA TRP A 120 3.50 10.15 13.57
C TRP A 120 3.71 8.74 14.13
N LYS A 121 4.88 8.46 14.72
CA LYS A 121 5.21 7.24 15.44
C LYS A 121 4.21 6.98 16.56
N ALA A 122 3.92 7.98 17.39
CA ALA A 122 2.93 7.84 18.47
C ALA A 122 1.53 7.47 17.94
N ILE A 123 1.08 8.04 16.81
CA ILE A 123 -0.19 7.67 16.18
C ILE A 123 -0.19 6.22 15.72
N ASN A 124 0.89 5.76 15.06
CA ASN A 124 1.02 4.37 14.61
C ASN A 124 1.06 3.40 15.78
N GLU A 125 1.78 3.72 16.84
CA GLU A 125 1.86 2.90 18.06
C GLU A 125 0.48 2.74 18.73
N GLN A 126 -0.38 3.76 18.68
CA GLN A 126 -1.77 3.63 19.13
C GLN A 126 -2.58 2.69 18.22
N MET A 127 -2.45 2.81 16.90
CA MET A 127 -3.14 1.91 15.96
C MET A 127 -2.70 0.46 16.14
N ILE A 128 -1.40 0.22 16.28
CA ILE A 128 -0.82 -1.10 16.52
C ILE A 128 -1.31 -1.67 17.85
N GLY A 129 -1.29 -0.88 18.93
CA GLY A 129 -1.82 -1.30 20.22
C GLY A 129 -3.30 -1.70 20.17
N ILE A 130 -4.12 -0.98 19.42
CA ILE A 130 -5.53 -1.32 19.17
C ILE A 130 -5.64 -2.65 18.42
N ILE A 131 -4.87 -2.83 17.35
CA ILE A 131 -4.89 -4.06 16.54
C ILE A 131 -4.45 -5.26 17.37
N PHE A 132 -3.31 -5.18 18.05
CA PHE A 132 -2.74 -6.27 18.85
C PHE A 132 -3.56 -6.61 20.11
N ALA A 133 -4.45 -5.72 20.56
CA ALA A 133 -5.44 -6.08 21.57
C ALA A 133 -6.51 -7.07 21.07
N HIS A 134 -6.65 -7.22 19.75
CA HIS A 134 -7.64 -8.08 19.11
C HIS A 134 -7.02 -9.24 18.32
N ASP A 135 -5.92 -9.00 17.61
CA ASP A 135 -5.22 -10.01 16.82
C ASP A 135 -3.72 -9.70 16.77
N THR A 136 -2.90 -10.61 17.29
CA THR A 136 -1.42 -10.54 17.24
C THR A 136 -0.81 -11.37 16.11
N THR A 137 -1.63 -12.02 15.29
CA THR A 137 -1.18 -12.85 14.16
C THR A 137 -1.07 -12.07 12.85
N VAL A 138 -1.72 -10.91 12.77
CA VAL A 138 -1.60 -9.95 11.66
C VAL A 138 -0.30 -9.14 11.76
N ILE A 139 0.18 -8.64 10.63
CA ILE A 139 1.38 -7.79 10.55
C ILE A 139 0.95 -6.35 10.20
N PRO A 140 1.00 -5.40 11.16
CA PRO A 140 0.84 -3.99 10.87
C PRO A 140 1.97 -3.48 9.96
N LEU A 141 1.62 -2.70 8.94
CA LEU A 141 2.55 -2.07 8.01
C LEU A 141 2.53 -0.55 8.18
N VAL A 142 3.71 0.05 8.39
CA VAL A 142 3.88 1.47 8.71
C VAL A 142 4.62 2.20 7.59
N GLY A 143 3.98 3.21 7.00
CA GLY A 143 4.60 4.13 6.04
C GLY A 143 5.23 5.35 6.70
N GLY A 144 6.27 5.90 6.07
CA GLY A 144 6.88 7.17 6.43
C GLY A 144 6.29 8.38 5.68
N PHE A 145 7.02 9.49 5.66
CA PHE A 145 6.56 10.72 5.00
C PHE A 145 6.85 10.70 3.49
N ASP A 146 6.61 11.84 2.85
CA ASP A 146 6.74 12.03 1.41
C ASP A 146 5.90 11.01 0.62
N TRP A 147 4.63 10.88 0.99
CA TRP A 147 3.70 9.89 0.40
C TRP A 147 4.21 8.47 0.57
N ALA A 148 4.50 8.10 1.83
CA ALA A 148 5.07 6.80 2.19
C ALA A 148 6.35 6.44 1.41
N TYR A 149 7.11 7.39 0.86
CA TYR A 149 8.36 7.07 0.16
C TYR A 149 9.54 6.93 1.11
N GLU A 150 9.78 7.93 1.96
CA GLU A 150 10.97 7.99 2.80
C GLU A 150 10.78 7.29 4.14
N LEU A 151 11.78 6.51 4.55
CA LEU A 151 11.86 5.85 5.85
C LEU A 151 13.11 6.27 6.63
N ARG A 152 13.70 7.42 6.33
CA ARG A 152 14.96 7.89 6.94
C ARG A 152 14.91 7.92 8.48
N SER A 153 13.77 8.30 9.05
CA SER A 153 13.61 8.35 10.52
C SER A 153 13.59 6.97 11.20
N VAL A 154 13.31 5.90 10.45
CA VAL A 154 13.22 4.53 10.99
C VAL A 154 14.57 4.03 11.49
N GLY A 155 15.66 4.42 10.85
CA GLY A 155 17.01 4.00 11.24
C GLY A 155 17.45 4.54 12.61
N GLU A 156 16.87 5.66 13.06
CA GLU A 156 17.20 6.30 14.33
C GLU A 156 16.13 6.08 15.42
N ASP A 157 14.86 6.12 15.04
CA ASP A 157 13.71 6.02 15.96
C ASP A 157 12.62 5.09 15.38
N PRO A 158 12.87 3.77 15.32
CA PRO A 158 11.90 2.81 14.78
C PRO A 158 10.64 2.71 15.67
N ILE A 159 9.58 2.13 15.14
CA ILE A 159 8.34 1.86 15.89
C ILE A 159 8.67 0.88 17.02
N ALA A 160 8.22 1.16 18.24
CA ALA A 160 8.52 0.35 19.41
C ALA A 160 7.56 -0.84 19.59
N PHE A 161 7.34 -1.60 18.50
CA PHE A 161 6.57 -2.85 18.48
C PHE A 161 7.32 -3.92 17.70
N GLU A 162 7.20 -5.17 18.15
CA GLU A 162 7.60 -6.34 17.38
C GLU A 162 6.46 -6.78 16.44
N GLY A 163 6.77 -7.64 15.47
CA GLY A 163 5.74 -8.22 14.58
C GLY A 163 5.14 -7.25 13.56
N ILE A 164 5.85 -6.17 13.24
CA ILE A 164 5.45 -5.17 12.24
C ILE A 164 6.35 -5.22 11.00
N GLY A 165 5.92 -4.53 9.93
CA GLY A 165 6.75 -4.22 8.77
C GLY A 165 6.64 -2.74 8.38
N TYR A 166 7.49 -2.31 7.45
CA TYR A 166 7.49 -0.95 6.91
C TYR A 166 7.00 -0.90 5.46
N VAL A 167 6.57 0.28 5.02
CA VAL A 167 6.10 0.55 3.65
C VAL A 167 6.96 1.59 2.96
N SER A 168 7.25 1.38 1.67
CA SER A 168 7.72 2.43 0.78
C SER A 168 6.86 2.51 -0.49
N HIS A 169 6.58 3.70 -1.05
CA HIS A 169 5.96 3.90 -2.37
C HIS A 169 6.96 4.49 -3.39
N PRO A 170 7.90 3.69 -3.94
CA PRO A 170 9.05 4.20 -4.67
C PRO A 170 8.78 4.51 -6.15
N TYR A 171 7.69 5.23 -6.47
CA TYR A 171 7.37 5.65 -7.84
C TYR A 171 8.55 6.34 -8.58
N PRO A 172 8.63 6.26 -9.92
CA PRO A 172 9.85 6.56 -10.68
C PRO A 172 10.39 7.98 -10.49
N MET A 173 9.52 8.96 -10.29
CA MET A 173 9.92 10.37 -10.14
C MET A 173 10.07 10.81 -8.68
N LYS A 174 10.05 9.87 -7.72
CA LYS A 174 10.36 10.15 -6.29
C LYS A 174 11.84 10.43 -6.06
N ALA A 175 12.71 9.83 -6.89
CA ALA A 175 14.15 10.04 -6.86
C ALA A 175 14.71 10.28 -8.25
N PRO A 176 15.75 11.13 -8.40
CA PRO A 176 16.50 11.22 -9.64
C PRO A 176 17.39 9.98 -9.84
N GLN A 177 17.85 9.78 -11.08
CA GLN A 177 18.93 8.84 -11.34
C GLN A 177 20.27 9.35 -10.78
N PRO A 178 21.21 8.46 -10.38
CA PRO A 178 21.04 7.01 -10.29
C PRO A 178 20.05 6.62 -9.18
N TRP A 179 19.10 5.74 -9.51
CA TRP A 179 17.97 5.44 -8.65
C TRP A 179 18.38 4.66 -7.41
N GLU A 180 19.20 3.62 -7.56
CA GLU A 180 19.53 2.65 -6.51
C GLU A 180 20.24 3.31 -5.32
N GLU A 181 21.09 4.30 -5.55
CA GLU A 181 21.74 5.06 -4.48
C GLU A 181 20.74 5.88 -3.66
N ASN A 182 19.74 6.46 -4.32
CA ASN A 182 18.69 7.21 -3.64
C ASN A 182 17.69 6.29 -2.94
N TRP A 183 17.29 5.19 -3.58
CA TRP A 183 16.44 4.17 -2.96
C TRP A 183 17.07 3.59 -1.70
N GLU A 184 18.36 3.23 -1.74
CA GLU A 184 19.08 2.70 -0.59
C GLU A 184 19.10 3.70 0.56
N LYS A 185 19.45 4.96 0.26
CA LYS A 185 19.48 6.05 1.25
C LYS A 185 18.11 6.39 1.83
N ASP A 186 17.06 6.35 1.02
CA ASP A 186 15.75 6.89 1.40
C ASP A 186 14.87 5.86 2.09
N PHE A 187 14.92 4.60 1.66
CA PHE A 187 14.06 3.54 2.22
C PHE A 187 14.70 2.17 2.30
N GLY A 188 15.58 1.79 1.38
CA GLY A 188 15.95 0.39 1.22
C GLY A 188 16.91 -0.15 2.26
N TYR A 189 17.70 0.70 2.92
CA TYR A 189 18.50 0.30 4.08
C TYR A 189 17.64 -0.31 5.20
N VAL A 190 16.35 0.04 5.28
CA VAL A 190 15.41 -0.52 6.28
C VAL A 190 15.23 -2.03 6.09
N ALA A 191 15.30 -2.53 4.85
CA ALA A 191 15.16 -3.95 4.54
C ALA A 191 16.30 -4.82 5.10
N ASP A 192 17.42 -4.22 5.51
CA ASP A 192 18.53 -4.97 6.14
C ASP A 192 18.20 -5.39 7.59
N THR A 193 17.22 -4.74 8.22
CA THR A 193 16.83 -4.97 9.62
C THR A 193 15.37 -5.39 9.77
N TYR A 194 14.45 -4.85 8.96
CA TYR A 194 13.01 -5.04 9.10
C TYR A 194 12.38 -5.53 7.79
N PRO A 195 11.28 -6.31 7.84
CA PRO A 195 10.48 -6.57 6.66
C PRO A 195 9.98 -5.27 6.03
N LEU A 196 10.16 -5.15 4.73
CA LEU A 196 9.75 -3.99 3.95
C LEU A 196 8.85 -4.42 2.79
N MET A 197 7.74 -3.72 2.61
CA MET A 197 6.83 -3.87 1.47
C MET A 197 6.81 -2.59 0.64
N ALA A 198 7.13 -2.69 -0.64
CA ALA A 198 6.82 -1.64 -1.61
C ALA A 198 5.32 -1.75 -1.99
N ALA A 199 4.45 -1.16 -1.18
CA ALA A 199 3.00 -1.37 -1.28
C ALA A 199 2.35 -0.67 -2.49
N GLU A 200 3.02 0.35 -3.03
CA GLU A 200 2.67 0.92 -4.32
C GLU A 200 3.91 1.28 -5.13
N PHE A 201 3.91 0.85 -6.38
CA PHE A 201 4.77 1.38 -7.42
C PHE A 201 4.17 0.97 -8.78
N GLY A 202 4.59 1.67 -9.82
CA GLY A 202 4.11 1.43 -11.17
C GLY A 202 4.73 2.46 -12.10
N PHE A 203 4.46 2.30 -13.39
CA PHE A 203 4.89 3.26 -14.39
C PHE A 203 3.91 3.32 -15.55
N MET A 204 3.84 4.48 -16.17
CA MET A 204 3.13 4.67 -17.44
C MET A 204 3.85 5.68 -18.31
N ALA A 205 3.68 5.57 -19.63
CA ALA A 205 4.26 6.53 -20.56
C ALA A 205 3.56 7.90 -20.44
N ALA A 206 4.29 8.98 -20.73
CA ALA A 206 3.81 10.35 -20.54
C ALA A 206 2.60 10.71 -21.42
N ASP A 207 2.39 10.00 -22.52
CA ASP A 207 1.31 10.19 -23.49
C ASP A 207 0.06 9.33 -23.19
N GLN A 208 0.11 8.47 -22.17
CA GLN A 208 -1.03 7.64 -21.79
C GLN A 208 -2.09 8.44 -21.00
N PRO A 209 -3.39 8.15 -21.20
CA PRO A 209 -4.47 8.80 -20.46
C PRO A 209 -4.31 8.67 -18.94
N GLY A 210 -4.31 9.80 -18.23
CA GLY A 210 -4.12 9.83 -16.79
C GLY A 210 -2.66 9.86 -16.34
N ALA A 211 -1.69 9.95 -17.24
CA ALA A 211 -0.27 10.14 -16.89
C ALA A 211 -0.07 11.40 -16.02
N HIS A 212 0.60 11.22 -14.88
CA HIS A 212 0.87 12.28 -13.92
C HIS A 212 2.17 12.01 -13.15
N ILE A 213 2.74 13.05 -12.54
CA ILE A 213 3.86 12.87 -11.60
C ILE A 213 3.29 12.23 -10.31
N PRO A 214 3.92 11.18 -9.73
CA PRO A 214 5.29 10.72 -10.00
C PRO A 214 5.41 9.43 -10.82
N VAL A 215 4.38 9.02 -11.57
CA VAL A 215 4.27 7.68 -12.18
C VAL A 215 4.83 7.58 -13.61
N ILE A 216 5.30 8.69 -14.20
CA ILE A 216 5.74 8.71 -15.59
C ILE A 216 7.14 8.08 -15.72
N ALA A 217 7.22 6.93 -16.41
CA ALA A 217 8.45 6.23 -16.78
C ALA A 217 8.16 5.11 -17.80
N ASP A 218 9.15 4.27 -18.06
CA ASP A 218 9.07 3.10 -18.94
C ASP A 218 9.53 1.81 -18.22
N GLU A 219 9.65 0.72 -18.99
CA GLU A 219 10.08 -0.57 -18.48
C GLU A 219 11.52 -0.57 -17.91
N GLU A 220 12.37 0.43 -18.21
CA GLU A 220 13.70 0.52 -17.60
C GLU A 220 13.58 0.70 -16.09
N TYR A 221 12.70 1.60 -15.66
CA TYR A 221 12.40 1.79 -14.24
C TYR A 221 11.86 0.48 -13.64
N GLY A 222 10.87 -0.15 -14.29
CA GLY A 222 10.28 -1.41 -13.82
C GLY A 222 11.32 -2.51 -13.63
N ARG A 223 12.26 -2.65 -14.56
CA ARG A 223 13.32 -3.66 -14.50
C ARG A 223 14.33 -3.38 -13.39
N ARG A 224 14.68 -2.11 -13.17
CA ARG A 224 15.65 -1.70 -12.15
C ARG A 224 15.07 -1.78 -10.74
N ILE A 225 13.85 -1.30 -10.52
CA ILE A 225 13.21 -1.33 -9.20
C ILE A 225 12.96 -2.77 -8.74
N LEU A 226 12.51 -3.66 -9.64
CA LEU A 226 12.30 -5.06 -9.30
C LEU A 226 13.62 -5.80 -9.03
N ALA A 227 14.67 -5.54 -9.81
CA ALA A 227 15.99 -6.11 -9.53
C ALA A 227 16.54 -5.65 -8.17
N TYR A 228 16.27 -4.39 -7.80
CA TYR A 228 16.60 -3.86 -6.49
C TYR A 228 15.82 -4.55 -5.36
N PHE A 229 14.50 -4.73 -5.54
CA PHE A 229 13.68 -5.46 -4.57
C PHE A 229 14.13 -6.91 -4.40
N GLU A 230 14.44 -7.63 -5.48
CA GLU A 230 14.99 -9.00 -5.40
C GLU A 230 16.30 -9.04 -4.62
N LYS A 231 17.21 -8.09 -4.88
CA LYS A 231 18.48 -8.01 -4.17
C LYS A 231 18.30 -7.79 -2.65
N LYS A 232 17.30 -7.01 -2.26
CA LYS A 232 17.03 -6.64 -0.86
C LYS A 232 15.99 -7.53 -0.16
N GLY A 233 15.35 -8.46 -0.88
CA GLY A 233 14.27 -9.29 -0.34
C GLY A 233 12.98 -8.51 -0.04
N ILE A 234 12.72 -7.41 -0.75
CA ILE A 234 11.56 -6.53 -0.54
C ILE A 234 10.33 -7.13 -1.21
N SER A 235 9.24 -7.25 -0.46
CA SER A 235 7.92 -7.63 -1.00
C SER A 235 7.27 -6.44 -1.70
N TRP A 236 6.34 -6.65 -2.62
CA TRP A 236 5.75 -5.54 -3.37
C TRP A 236 4.36 -5.82 -3.90
N THR A 237 3.59 -4.75 -4.16
CA THR A 237 2.32 -4.77 -4.89
C THR A 237 2.30 -3.67 -5.95
N ALA A 238 2.02 -4.04 -7.21
CA ALA A 238 1.96 -3.08 -8.31
C ALA A 238 0.62 -2.31 -8.29
N TRP A 239 0.67 -1.00 -8.54
CA TRP A 239 -0.51 -0.15 -8.67
C TRP A 239 -0.85 0.08 -10.16
N CYS A 240 -2.09 -0.11 -10.63
CA CYS A 240 -3.20 -0.82 -9.98
C CYS A 240 -3.98 -1.73 -10.94
N PHE A 241 -4.65 -2.75 -10.39
CA PHE A 241 -5.43 -3.73 -11.15
C PHE A 241 -6.86 -3.24 -11.44
N ASP A 242 -6.95 -2.10 -12.11
CA ASP A 242 -8.19 -1.40 -12.47
C ASP A 242 -8.00 -0.70 -13.83
N PRO A 243 -9.03 -0.62 -14.70
CA PRO A 243 -8.91 0.00 -16.02
C PRO A 243 -9.10 1.52 -16.04
N ASP A 244 -9.59 2.12 -14.95
CA ASP A 244 -9.87 3.56 -14.88
C ASP A 244 -8.75 4.29 -14.12
N TRP A 245 -8.26 3.73 -13.02
CA TRP A 245 -7.28 4.39 -12.16
C TRP A 245 -5.84 4.28 -12.71
N PRO A 246 -5.13 5.40 -12.92
CA PRO A 246 -3.77 5.37 -13.41
C PRO A 246 -2.73 5.14 -12.28
N PRO A 247 -1.56 4.57 -12.61
CA PRO A 247 -1.25 3.85 -13.85
C PRO A 247 -1.94 2.48 -13.88
N GLN A 248 -2.66 2.17 -14.95
CA GLN A 248 -3.48 0.96 -15.06
C GLN A 248 -2.63 -0.28 -15.35
N LEU A 249 -2.94 -1.43 -14.74
CA LEU A 249 -2.39 -2.74 -15.14
C LEU A 249 -3.23 -3.41 -16.24
N ILE A 250 -4.51 -3.08 -16.33
CA ILE A 250 -5.44 -3.60 -17.34
C ILE A 250 -6.12 -2.42 -18.06
N SER A 251 -6.45 -2.54 -19.35
CA SER A 251 -7.11 -1.46 -20.10
C SER A 251 -8.64 -1.57 -20.12
N ASP A 252 -9.19 -2.71 -19.70
CA ASP A 252 -10.61 -3.01 -19.73
C ASP A 252 -10.96 -4.13 -18.73
N TRP A 253 -12.27 -4.39 -18.56
CA TRP A 253 -12.79 -5.47 -17.72
C TRP A 253 -12.74 -6.86 -18.39
N ASP A 254 -12.23 -6.95 -19.62
CA ASP A 254 -11.79 -8.21 -20.25
C ASP A 254 -10.34 -8.56 -19.85
N TYR A 255 -9.73 -7.73 -18.98
CA TYR A 255 -8.41 -7.90 -18.39
C TYR A 255 -7.27 -7.86 -19.42
N THR A 256 -7.43 -7.09 -20.50
CA THR A 256 -6.34 -6.83 -21.45
C THR A 256 -5.18 -6.12 -20.73
N PRO A 257 -3.96 -6.70 -20.65
CA PRO A 257 -2.85 -6.07 -19.95
C PRO A 257 -2.36 -4.79 -20.66
N THR A 258 -2.08 -3.74 -19.89
CA THR A 258 -1.31 -2.57 -20.37
C THR A 258 0.18 -2.91 -20.48
N THR A 259 1.02 -1.95 -20.89
CA THR A 259 2.49 -2.12 -20.91
C THR A 259 3.04 -2.58 -19.55
N GLN A 260 2.80 -1.83 -18.47
CA GLN A 260 3.25 -2.25 -17.15
C GLN A 260 2.50 -3.50 -16.64
N GLY A 261 1.24 -3.70 -17.02
CA GLY A 261 0.48 -4.90 -16.70
C GLY A 261 1.10 -6.18 -17.24
N ALA A 262 1.46 -6.16 -18.52
CA ALA A 262 2.16 -7.26 -19.18
C ALA A 262 3.53 -7.50 -18.54
N PHE A 263 4.28 -6.44 -18.25
CA PHE A 263 5.57 -6.49 -17.58
C PHE A 263 5.49 -7.17 -16.20
N PHE A 264 4.65 -6.67 -15.30
CA PHE A 264 4.52 -7.23 -13.94
C PHE A 264 3.94 -8.64 -13.94
N ARG A 265 3.00 -8.93 -14.84
CA ARG A 265 2.46 -10.29 -15.02
C ARG A 265 3.56 -11.28 -15.44
N ALA A 266 4.40 -10.92 -16.41
CA ALA A 266 5.50 -11.78 -16.83
C ALA A 266 6.47 -12.05 -15.68
N TYR A 267 6.75 -11.01 -14.89
CA TYR A 267 7.64 -11.11 -13.73
C TYR A 267 7.09 -12.02 -12.63
N MET A 268 5.82 -11.84 -12.22
CA MET A 268 5.17 -12.71 -11.21
C MET A 268 5.08 -14.18 -11.66
N GLN A 269 5.00 -14.43 -12.97
CA GLN A 269 5.00 -15.78 -13.53
C GLN A 269 6.42 -16.38 -13.72
N GLY A 270 7.47 -15.65 -13.36
CA GLY A 270 8.86 -16.10 -13.52
C GLY A 270 9.36 -16.15 -14.96
N LYS A 271 8.68 -15.48 -15.90
CA LYS A 271 8.99 -15.48 -17.34
C LYS A 271 9.96 -14.36 -17.75
N LYS A 272 10.94 -14.07 -16.89
CA LYS A 272 11.87 -12.92 -16.99
C LYS A 272 12.46 -12.74 -18.38
#